data_AF-A0A257S100-F1
#
_entry.id   AF-A0A257S100-F1
#
_cell.length_a   1.000
_cell.length_b   1.000
_cell.length_c   1.000
_cell.angle_alpha   90.00
_cell.angle_beta   90.00
_cell.angle_gamma   90.00
#
_symmetry.space_group_name_H-M   'P 1'
#
loop_
_entity.id
_entity.type
_entity.pdbx_description
1 polymer ?
#
loop_
_entity_poly.entity_id
_entity_poly.type
_entity_poly.pdbx_seq_one_letter_code
_entity_poly.pdbx_strand_id
1 'polypeptide(L)'
;MKVRFGLAAAAAALSLVIVGCGGGEKGAATKTDTTAVASAAAPAATATPAAGSATYMAPTGKTWEVKMIGDAQGYRFDPKALTIKVGDAVKFVMVSGGPHDVTFWADSIPTGAVAQLTANMQNSTAPLTAPMTINPNDSYTVSFAGVPAGLYK
;
A
#
# COMPACT_ATOMS: atom_id res chain seq x y z
N MET A 1 -5.85 -3.16 -15.06
CA MET A 1 -6.72 -1.98 -15.37
C MET A 1 -5.85 -0.83 -15.90
N LYS A 2 -6.37 0.35 -16.32
CA LYS A 2 -5.59 1.52 -16.83
C LYS A 2 -5.94 2.81 -16.05
N VAL A 3 -4.94 3.61 -15.64
CA VAL A 3 -5.10 4.98 -15.05
C VAL A 3 -3.92 5.88 -15.45
N ARG A 4 -4.13 7.21 -15.50
CA ARG A 4 -3.14 8.28 -15.78
C ARG A 4 -3.48 9.53 -14.94
N PHE A 5 -2.49 10.22 -14.36
CA PHE A 5 -2.61 11.62 -13.91
C PHE A 5 -1.27 12.38 -13.95
N GLY A 6 -1.38 13.69 -14.15
CA GLY A 6 -0.30 14.62 -14.49
C GLY A 6 0.44 15.24 -13.29
N LEU A 7 1.52 15.93 -13.65
CA LEU A 7 2.57 16.50 -12.81
C LEU A 7 2.30 17.97 -12.45
N ALA A 8 2.57 18.34 -11.20
CA ALA A 8 2.95 19.70 -10.80
C ALA A 8 3.95 19.63 -9.63
N ALA A 9 4.98 20.47 -9.69
CA ALA A 9 6.11 20.51 -8.76
C ALA A 9 6.06 21.76 -7.85
N ALA A 10 6.66 21.66 -6.66
CA ALA A 10 7.73 22.53 -6.12
C ALA A 10 7.61 22.93 -4.62
N ALA A 11 8.76 22.74 -3.93
CA ALA A 11 9.42 23.58 -2.92
C ALA A 11 8.91 23.71 -1.45
N ALA A 12 9.66 23.05 -0.55
CA ALA A 12 10.34 23.49 0.69
C ALA A 12 9.77 24.61 1.60
N ALA A 13 9.70 24.32 2.92
CA ALA A 13 10.35 25.10 3.99
C ALA A 13 10.36 24.33 5.33
N LEU A 14 11.51 24.35 6.01
CA LEU A 14 11.83 23.73 7.29
C LEU A 14 11.58 24.73 8.44
N SER A 15 11.03 24.28 9.57
CA SER A 15 11.23 24.91 10.90
C SER A 15 10.89 23.92 12.02
N LEU A 16 11.91 23.54 12.79
CA LEU A 16 11.81 22.87 14.09
C LEU A 16 11.61 23.93 15.18
N VAL A 17 10.70 23.68 16.12
CA VAL A 17 10.76 24.21 17.49
C VAL A 17 10.23 23.15 18.46
N ILE A 18 11.08 22.76 19.40
CA ILE A 18 10.80 21.85 20.52
C ILE A 18 10.63 22.72 21.77
N VAL A 19 9.47 22.63 22.43
CA VAL A 19 9.16 23.11 23.79
C VAL A 19 7.81 22.45 24.12
N GLY A 20 7.53 21.83 25.27
CA GLY A 20 8.25 21.54 26.50
C GLY A 20 7.29 20.68 27.34
N CYS A 21 7.81 19.69 28.06
CA CYS A 21 7.06 18.95 29.07
C CYS A 21 7.11 19.75 30.37
N GLY A 22 5.97 20.15 30.92
CA GLY A 22 5.89 20.88 32.19
C GLY A 22 4.44 20.99 32.65
N GLY A 23 4.09 20.25 33.68
CA GLY A 23 2.71 20.05 34.14
C GLY A 23 2.06 21.24 34.87
N GLY A 24 0.73 21.24 34.85
CA GLY A 24 -0.17 21.85 35.83
C GLY A 24 -1.15 20.75 36.31
N GLU A 25 -1.79 20.79 37.47
CA GLU A 25 -2.22 21.91 38.32
C GLU A 25 -2.64 21.38 39.72
N LYS A 26 -2.66 22.27 40.74
CA LYS A 26 -3.47 22.10 41.95
C LYS A 26 -4.29 23.38 42.21
N GLY A 27 -5.58 23.30 41.84
CA GLY A 27 -6.80 23.86 42.46
C GLY A 27 -6.82 25.28 43.03
N ALA A 28 -7.77 26.13 42.57
CA ALA A 28 -9.13 26.25 43.13
C ALA A 28 -9.86 27.57 42.72
N ALA A 29 -11.08 27.40 42.17
CA ALA A 29 -12.35 28.16 42.37
C ALA A 29 -12.40 29.69 42.04
N THR A 30 -13.40 30.33 41.41
CA THR A 30 -14.86 30.10 41.24
C THR A 30 -15.45 30.93 40.07
N LYS A 31 -16.30 30.28 39.28
CA LYS A 31 -17.47 30.70 38.44
C LYS A 31 -17.55 32.07 37.74
N THR A 32 -17.77 32.02 36.43
CA THR A 32 -18.79 32.82 35.71
C THR A 32 -19.32 32.00 34.52
N ASP A 33 -20.65 31.93 34.40
CA ASP A 33 -21.39 31.23 33.35
C ASP A 33 -21.12 31.80 31.95
N THR A 34 -20.76 30.95 30.99
CA THR A 34 -20.98 31.17 29.55
C THR A 34 -21.06 29.82 28.84
N THR A 35 -22.28 29.49 28.42
CA THR A 35 -22.69 28.67 27.26
C THR A 35 -21.88 27.41 26.93
N ALA A 36 -22.47 26.25 27.23
CA ALA A 36 -22.04 24.96 26.72
C ALA A 36 -22.08 24.92 25.19
N VAL A 37 -20.92 24.84 24.55
CA VAL A 37 -20.82 24.34 23.17
C VAL A 37 -20.75 22.82 23.23
N ALA A 38 -21.78 22.19 22.66
CA ALA A 38 -21.81 20.75 22.46
C ALA A 38 -20.58 20.33 21.66
N SER A 39 -19.69 19.54 22.26
CA SER A 39 -18.63 18.86 21.54
C SER A 39 -19.29 17.86 20.59
N ALA A 40 -19.29 18.19 19.29
CA ALA A 40 -19.73 17.28 18.25
C ALA A 40 -18.87 16.01 18.34
N ALA A 41 -19.53 14.88 18.59
CA ALA A 41 -18.88 13.57 18.60
C ALA A 41 -18.12 13.38 17.28
N ALA A 42 -16.80 13.22 17.37
CA ALA A 42 -16.00 12.79 16.24
C ALA A 42 -16.57 11.46 15.72
N PRO A 43 -16.78 11.29 14.40
CA PRO A 43 -17.24 10.03 13.87
C PRO A 43 -16.26 8.93 14.27
N ALA A 44 -16.79 7.87 14.88
CA ALA A 44 -16.03 6.70 15.25
C ALA A 44 -15.25 6.21 14.02
N ALA A 45 -13.92 6.15 14.15
CA ALA A 45 -13.09 5.49 13.16
C ALA A 45 -13.65 4.06 12.98
N THR A 46 -14.15 3.78 11.78
CA THR A 46 -14.53 2.43 11.37
C THR A 46 -13.28 1.58 11.54
N ALA A 47 -13.27 0.73 12.57
CA ALA A 47 -12.21 -0.25 12.75
C ALA A 47 -12.15 -1.09 11.48
N THR A 48 -11.05 -0.97 10.74
CA THR A 48 -10.73 -1.90 9.67
C THR A 48 -10.83 -3.30 10.26
N PRO A 49 -11.63 -4.22 9.68
CA PRO A 49 -11.72 -5.57 10.20
C PRO A 49 -10.30 -6.12 10.33
N ALA A 50 -9.96 -6.63 11.50
CA ALA A 50 -8.74 -7.39 11.69
C ALA A 50 -8.74 -8.47 10.61
N ALA A 51 -7.81 -8.36 9.66
CA ALA A 51 -7.65 -9.35 8.62
C ALA A 51 -7.46 -10.69 9.33
N GLY A 52 -8.44 -11.59 9.21
CA GLY A 52 -8.23 -12.99 9.57
C GLY A 52 -6.92 -13.41 8.90
N SER A 53 -6.01 -14.00 9.67
CA SER A 53 -4.65 -14.30 9.23
C SER A 53 -4.67 -15.38 8.17
N ALA A 54 -4.96 -14.98 6.92
CA ALA A 54 -4.78 -15.82 5.76
C ALA A 54 -3.32 -16.30 5.75
N THR A 55 -3.13 -17.58 5.50
CA THR A 55 -1.80 -18.16 5.38
C THR A 55 -1.34 -18.09 3.93
N TYR A 56 -0.01 -18.04 3.73
CA TYR A 56 0.57 -18.12 2.40
C TYR A 56 0.03 -19.34 1.63
N MET A 57 -0.38 -19.13 0.38
CA MET A 57 -0.74 -20.19 -0.55
C MET A 57 0.24 -20.20 -1.72
N ALA A 58 0.96 -21.32 -1.88
CA ALA A 58 1.89 -21.48 -2.99
C ALA A 58 1.14 -21.49 -4.34
N PRO A 59 1.77 -20.96 -5.41
CA PRO A 59 1.21 -21.08 -6.76
C PRO A 59 1.01 -22.54 -7.15
N THR A 60 -0.13 -22.83 -7.76
CA THR A 60 -0.47 -24.15 -8.31
C THR A 60 -0.48 -24.15 -9.84
N GLY A 61 -0.37 -22.97 -10.44
CA GLY A 61 -0.45 -22.74 -11.88
C GLY A 61 0.86 -22.23 -12.48
N LYS A 62 0.74 -21.49 -13.58
CA LYS A 62 1.86 -20.95 -14.34
C LYS A 62 2.44 -19.71 -13.65
N THR A 63 3.76 -19.58 -13.67
CA THR A 63 4.42 -18.30 -13.37
C THR A 63 4.50 -17.45 -14.63
N TRP A 64 4.01 -16.23 -14.54
CA TRP A 64 4.10 -15.21 -15.58
C TRP A 64 5.20 -14.21 -15.23
N GLU A 65 5.85 -13.66 -16.24
CA GLU A 65 6.88 -12.65 -16.04
C GLU A 65 6.32 -11.27 -16.40
N VAL A 66 6.65 -10.28 -15.57
CA VAL A 66 6.42 -8.86 -15.84
C VAL A 66 7.73 -8.13 -15.62
N LYS A 67 8.19 -7.41 -16.64
CA LYS A 67 9.41 -6.61 -16.60
C LYS A 67 9.13 -5.25 -15.99
N MET A 68 10.01 -4.79 -15.11
CA MET A 68 10.01 -3.43 -14.56
C MET A 68 11.13 -2.65 -15.24
N ILE A 69 10.74 -1.67 -16.06
CA ILE A 69 11.65 -0.97 -16.97
C ILE A 69 11.59 0.53 -16.67
N GLY A 70 12.75 1.12 -16.41
CA GLY A 70 13.00 2.55 -16.50
C GLY A 70 14.01 2.84 -17.61
N ASP A 71 13.64 3.69 -18.56
CA ASP A 71 14.49 4.17 -19.65
C ASP A 71 14.02 5.56 -20.12
N ALA A 72 14.48 6.03 -21.29
CA ALA A 72 14.09 7.32 -21.86
C ALA A 72 12.58 7.46 -22.15
N GLN A 73 11.82 6.36 -22.20
CA GLN A 73 10.36 6.36 -22.36
C GLN A 73 9.62 6.40 -21.01
N GLY A 74 10.36 6.37 -19.89
CA GLY A 74 9.84 6.42 -18.53
C GLY A 74 9.67 5.05 -17.86
N TYR A 75 9.10 5.09 -16.65
CA TYR A 75 8.89 3.94 -15.78
C TYR A 75 7.63 3.16 -16.17
N ARG A 76 7.76 1.85 -16.39
CA ARG A 76 6.64 1.00 -16.81
C ARG A 76 6.82 -0.48 -16.44
N PHE A 77 5.68 -1.15 -16.35
CA PHE A 77 5.59 -2.61 -16.42
C PHE A 77 5.39 -3.06 -17.87
N ASP A 78 6.07 -4.13 -18.27
CA ASP A 78 5.89 -4.80 -19.56
C ASP A 78 5.68 -6.32 -19.38
N PRO A 79 4.51 -6.87 -19.73
CA PRO A 79 3.38 -6.19 -20.35
C PRO A 79 2.64 -5.24 -19.38
N LYS A 80 2.05 -4.17 -19.94
CA LYS A 80 1.23 -3.22 -19.18
C LYS A 80 -0.03 -3.84 -18.54
N ALA A 81 -0.53 -4.91 -19.13
CA ALA A 81 -1.69 -5.65 -18.61
C ALA A 81 -1.48 -7.13 -18.88
N LEU A 82 -1.86 -7.95 -17.91
CA LEU A 82 -1.72 -9.40 -17.94
C LEU A 82 -3.03 -10.03 -17.46
N THR A 83 -3.47 -11.08 -18.14
CA THR A 83 -4.59 -11.93 -17.70
C THR A 83 -4.02 -13.28 -17.28
N ILE A 84 -4.32 -13.69 -16.06
CA ILE A 84 -3.84 -14.94 -15.44
C ILE A 84 -5.02 -15.73 -14.88
N LYS A 85 -4.77 -16.98 -14.47
CA LYS A 85 -5.76 -17.81 -13.77
C LYS A 85 -5.55 -17.73 -12.26
N VAL A 86 -6.61 -17.96 -11.49
CA VAL A 86 -6.47 -18.21 -10.04
C VAL A 86 -5.52 -19.39 -9.83
N GLY A 87 -4.56 -19.24 -8.91
CA GLY A 87 -3.50 -20.23 -8.69
C GLY A 87 -2.19 -19.96 -9.44
N ASP A 88 -2.18 -19.05 -10.43
CA ASP A 88 -0.94 -18.63 -11.10
C ASP A 88 -0.06 -17.76 -10.18
N ALA A 89 1.17 -17.51 -10.62
CA ALA A 89 2.07 -16.53 -10.00
C ALA A 89 2.47 -15.44 -11.00
N VAL A 90 2.84 -14.27 -10.49
CA VAL A 90 3.48 -13.22 -11.29
C VAL A 90 4.84 -12.90 -10.68
N LYS A 91 5.89 -13.12 -11.46
CA LYS A 91 7.28 -12.74 -11.17
C LYS A 91 7.57 -11.40 -11.82
N PHE A 92 7.75 -10.39 -11.00
CA PHE A 92 8.16 -9.06 -11.41
C PHE A 92 9.69 -9.00 -11.42
N VAL A 93 10.29 -8.66 -12.55
CA VAL A 93 11.74 -8.65 -12.75
C VAL A 93 12.23 -7.23 -12.97
N MET A 94 13.18 -6.78 -12.16
CA MET A 94 13.86 -5.50 -12.33
C MET A 94 14.77 -5.62 -13.56
N VAL A 95 14.44 -4.91 -14.65
CA VAL A 95 15.23 -4.98 -15.89
C VAL A 95 16.20 -3.81 -16.00
N SER A 96 15.71 -2.58 -15.80
CA SER A 96 16.53 -1.37 -15.93
C SER A 96 15.95 -0.20 -15.15
N GLY A 97 16.79 0.80 -14.86
CA GLY A 97 16.34 2.08 -14.29
C GLY A 97 15.72 1.96 -12.90
N GLY A 98 16.14 0.97 -12.10
CA GLY A 98 15.66 0.80 -10.72
C GLY A 98 16.18 1.88 -9.76
N PRO A 99 15.79 1.81 -8.47
CA PRO A 99 15.03 0.71 -7.86
C PRO A 99 13.55 0.69 -8.27
N HIS A 100 12.94 -0.50 -8.26
CA HIS A 100 11.49 -0.69 -8.48
C HIS A 100 10.88 -1.56 -7.39
N ASP A 101 9.62 -1.35 -7.08
CA ASP A 101 8.80 -2.24 -6.26
C ASP A 101 7.47 -2.54 -6.96
N VAL A 102 6.62 -3.29 -6.24
CA VAL A 102 5.27 -3.65 -6.69
C VAL A 102 4.32 -3.36 -5.54
N THR A 103 3.34 -2.50 -5.79
CA THR A 103 2.27 -2.21 -4.84
C THR A 103 0.91 -2.42 -5.52
N PHE A 104 0.00 -3.14 -4.86
CA PHE A 104 -1.39 -3.20 -5.27
C PHE A 104 -2.24 -2.21 -4.47
N TRP A 105 -3.16 -1.52 -5.14
CA TRP A 105 -4.03 -0.53 -4.49
C TRP A 105 -5.22 -1.24 -3.83
N ALA A 106 -5.32 -1.13 -2.51
CA ALA A 106 -6.34 -1.79 -1.71
C ALA A 106 -7.79 -1.43 -2.12
N ASP A 107 -7.99 -0.24 -2.68
CA ASP A 107 -9.29 0.24 -3.17
C ASP A 107 -9.64 -0.22 -4.60
N SER A 108 -8.70 -0.87 -5.28
CA SER A 108 -8.78 -1.22 -6.70
C SER A 108 -8.52 -2.71 -6.94
N ILE A 109 -8.83 -3.54 -5.95
CA ILE A 109 -8.81 -5.01 -5.99
C ILE A 109 -10.19 -5.57 -5.58
N PRO A 110 -10.53 -6.82 -5.94
CA PRO A 110 -11.82 -7.42 -5.59
C PRO A 110 -12.05 -7.46 -4.08
N THR A 111 -13.30 -7.31 -3.65
CA THR A 111 -13.70 -7.48 -2.26
C THR A 111 -13.26 -8.85 -1.74
N GLY A 112 -12.66 -8.87 -0.55
CA GLY A 112 -12.13 -10.10 0.06
C GLY A 112 -10.73 -10.52 -0.40
N ALA A 113 -10.13 -9.84 -1.39
CA ALA A 113 -8.80 -10.19 -1.88
C ALA A 113 -7.65 -9.74 -0.97
N VAL A 114 -7.81 -8.64 -0.21
CA VAL A 114 -6.75 -8.00 0.57
C VAL A 114 -6.00 -8.99 1.48
N ALA A 115 -6.73 -9.78 2.27
CA ALA A 115 -6.13 -10.68 3.25
C ALA A 115 -5.27 -11.75 2.59
N GLN A 116 -5.79 -12.47 1.59
CA GLN A 116 -5.06 -13.53 0.92
C GLN A 116 -3.92 -12.98 0.05
N LEU A 117 -4.13 -11.86 -0.64
CA LEU A 117 -3.07 -11.24 -1.45
C LEU A 117 -1.91 -10.75 -0.57
N THR A 118 -2.20 -10.18 0.60
CA THR A 118 -1.17 -9.81 1.60
C THR A 118 -0.39 -11.02 2.06
N ALA A 119 -1.07 -12.12 2.40
CA ALA A 119 -0.42 -13.37 2.79
C ALA A 119 0.45 -13.99 1.68
N ASN A 120 0.07 -13.75 0.42
CA ASN A 120 0.80 -14.24 -0.76
C ASN A 120 1.97 -13.33 -1.19
N MET A 121 1.98 -12.07 -0.74
CA MET A 121 3.11 -11.15 -0.91
C MET A 121 4.10 -11.32 0.25
N GLN A 122 4.96 -12.33 0.15
CA GLN A 122 5.98 -12.63 1.17
C GLN A 122 6.99 -11.49 1.31
N ASN A 123 7.57 -11.30 2.51
CA ASN A 123 8.59 -10.28 2.77
C ASN A 123 8.16 -8.84 2.42
N SER A 124 6.85 -8.55 2.51
CA SER A 124 6.30 -7.21 2.25
C SER A 124 6.80 -6.18 3.27
N THR A 125 6.98 -4.94 2.83
CA THR A 125 7.41 -3.80 3.67
C THR A 125 6.24 -2.99 4.21
N ALA A 126 5.09 -3.08 3.56
CA ALA A 126 3.80 -2.52 3.97
C ALA A 126 2.65 -3.39 3.40
N PRO A 127 1.39 -3.20 3.82
CA PRO A 127 0.27 -3.94 3.24
C PRO A 127 0.24 -3.80 1.71
N LEU A 128 0.23 -4.94 1.02
CA LEU A 128 0.22 -5.03 -0.44
C LEU A 128 1.41 -4.36 -1.15
N THR A 129 2.55 -4.16 -0.46
CA THR A 129 3.75 -3.51 -1.01
C THR A 129 4.98 -4.42 -0.86
N ALA A 130 5.58 -4.75 -1.99
CA ALA A 130 6.82 -5.51 -2.08
C ALA A 130 8.03 -4.69 -1.59
N PRO A 131 9.14 -5.34 -1.21
CA PRO A 131 10.40 -4.63 -1.01
C PRO A 131 10.95 -4.08 -2.33
N MET A 132 11.82 -3.07 -2.23
CA MET A 132 12.54 -2.52 -3.39
C MET A 132 13.50 -3.57 -3.98
N THR A 133 13.41 -3.77 -5.28
CA THR A 133 14.41 -4.47 -6.09
C THR A 133 15.46 -3.47 -6.56
N ILE A 134 16.75 -3.80 -6.42
CA ILE A 134 17.84 -2.83 -6.55
C ILE A 134 18.70 -3.10 -7.79
N ASN A 135 19.03 -4.37 -8.04
CA ASN A 135 19.94 -4.78 -9.10
C ASN A 135 19.18 -5.37 -10.29
N PRO A 136 19.68 -5.21 -11.53
CA PRO A 136 19.09 -5.88 -12.67
C PRO A 136 19.01 -7.39 -12.44
N ASN A 137 17.88 -7.98 -12.81
CA ASN A 137 17.46 -9.36 -12.58
C ASN A 137 17.04 -9.71 -11.14
N ASP A 138 17.07 -8.76 -10.20
CA ASP A 138 16.31 -8.92 -8.95
C ASP A 138 14.84 -9.14 -9.29
N SER A 139 14.15 -9.95 -8.49
CA SER A 139 12.76 -10.27 -8.76
C SER A 139 11.93 -10.48 -7.51
N TYR A 140 10.64 -10.20 -7.64
CA TYR A 140 9.65 -10.42 -6.61
C TYR A 140 8.49 -11.24 -7.18
N THR A 141 8.10 -12.32 -6.51
CA THR A 141 7.03 -13.21 -7.00
C THR A 141 5.82 -13.14 -6.09
N VAL A 142 4.65 -12.92 -6.69
CA VAL A 142 3.36 -12.89 -6.00
C VAL A 142 2.53 -14.10 -6.43
N SER A 143 2.03 -14.85 -5.46
CA SER A 143 1.07 -15.93 -5.72
C SER A 143 -0.35 -15.37 -5.81
N PHE A 144 -1.11 -15.83 -6.81
CA PHE A 144 -2.55 -15.56 -6.93
C PHE A 144 -3.39 -16.79 -6.56
N ALA A 145 -2.82 -17.75 -5.82
CA ALA A 145 -3.56 -18.87 -5.25
C ALA A 145 -4.51 -18.40 -4.13
N GLY A 146 -5.77 -18.84 -4.19
CA GLY A 146 -6.81 -18.46 -3.23
C GLY A 146 -7.28 -17.01 -3.31
N VAL A 147 -6.72 -16.19 -4.22
CA VAL A 147 -7.13 -14.80 -4.40
C VAL A 147 -8.34 -14.74 -5.34
N PRO A 148 -9.43 -14.01 -5.01
CA PRO A 148 -10.62 -13.92 -5.85
C PRO A 148 -10.33 -13.45 -7.30
N ALA A 149 -11.06 -13.96 -8.27
CA ALA A 149 -10.95 -13.46 -9.64
C ALA A 149 -11.41 -12.00 -9.75
N GLY A 150 -10.75 -11.23 -10.61
CA GLY A 150 -11.12 -9.85 -10.86
C GLY A 150 -9.94 -8.99 -11.28
N LEU A 151 -10.08 -7.69 -11.06
CA LEU A 151 -9.15 -6.71 -11.57
C LEU A 151 -8.26 -6.18 -10.46
N TYR A 152 -6.95 -6.20 -10.70
CA TYR A 152 -5.92 -5.74 -9.77
C TYR A 152 -5.19 -4.54 -10.39
N LYS A 153 -4.93 -3.51 -9.59
CA LYS A 153 -4.15 -2.33 -9.95
C LYS A 153 -3.00 -2.16 -9.00
#